data_AF-A0A6L4YIS4-F1
#
_entry.id   AF-A0A6L4YIS4-F1
#
_cell.length_a   1.000
_cell.length_b   1.000
_cell.length_c   1.000
_cell.angle_alpha   90.00
_cell.angle_beta   90.00
_cell.angle_gamma   90.00
#
_symmetry.space_group_name_H-M   'P 1'
#
loop_
_entity.id
_entity.type
_entity.pdbx_description
1 polymer ?
#
loop_
_entity_poly.entity_id
_entity_poly.type
_entity_poly.pdbx_seq_one_letter_code
_entity_poly.pdbx_strand_id
1 'polypeptide(L)'
;MQRLLMLLTGALLALPVSSQPSVDTCAKARDPVRCEARQAALKNCADKRGKEKQVCLEASIPPVDCSRTQNPQSCEAAQKARGICKGKTGKELKTCLRDEQPRTKKKSSKHRTTQAS
;
A
#
# COMPACT_ATOMS: atom_id res chain seq x y z
N MET A 1 -27.66 -52.65 -3.24
CA MET A 1 -27.69 -51.98 -1.93
C MET A 1 -26.28 -51.52 -1.58
N GLN A 2 -25.89 -50.27 -1.88
CA GLN A 2 -24.82 -49.56 -1.16
C GLN A 2 -24.76 -48.10 -1.63
N ARG A 3 -25.89 -47.38 -1.53
CA ARG A 3 -25.96 -45.92 -1.72
C ARG A 3 -25.39 -45.17 -0.50
N LEU A 4 -24.24 -45.61 0.02
CA LEU A 4 -23.75 -45.16 1.33
C LEU A 4 -22.25 -44.90 1.32
N LEU A 5 -21.77 -44.11 0.35
CA LEU A 5 -20.40 -43.62 0.32
C LEU A 5 -20.32 -42.23 -0.30
N MET A 6 -21.20 -41.32 0.13
CA MET A 6 -21.25 -39.93 -0.32
C MET A 6 -21.42 -38.94 0.83
N LEU A 7 -20.76 -39.16 1.97
CA LEU A 7 -20.72 -38.19 3.07
C LEU A 7 -19.45 -38.43 3.90
N LEU A 8 -18.30 -37.79 3.60
CA LEU A 8 -17.23 -37.63 4.60
C LEU A 8 -16.07 -36.66 4.26
N THR A 9 -16.07 -35.94 3.14
CA THR A 9 -14.98 -35.00 2.82
C THR A 9 -15.49 -33.61 2.49
N GLY A 10 -16.06 -32.96 3.51
CA GLY A 10 -16.57 -31.58 3.43
C GLY A 10 -16.21 -30.77 4.67
N ALA A 11 -14.96 -30.83 5.12
CA ALA A 11 -14.44 -29.97 6.18
C ALA A 11 -13.08 -29.38 5.78
N LEU A 12 -13.04 -28.75 4.61
CA LEU A 12 -11.97 -27.83 4.25
C LEU A 12 -12.55 -26.41 4.20
N LEU A 13 -11.83 -25.47 4.83
CA LEU A 13 -11.97 -24.01 4.73
C LEU A 13 -12.86 -23.31 5.77
N ALA A 14 -12.49 -23.43 7.04
CA ALA A 14 -12.70 -22.34 8.01
C ALA A 14 -11.35 -21.94 8.62
N LEU A 15 -10.41 -21.51 7.78
CA LEU A 15 -9.23 -20.78 8.24
C LEU A 15 -9.70 -19.35 8.55
N PRO A 16 -9.70 -18.90 9.82
CA PRO A 16 -9.91 -17.49 10.09
C PRO A 16 -8.73 -16.76 9.48
N VAL A 17 -8.98 -16.03 8.39
CA VAL A 17 -8.02 -15.07 7.85
C VAL A 17 -8.01 -13.89 8.82
N SER A 18 -7.40 -14.07 9.99
CA SER A 18 -7.24 -13.02 11.00
C SER A 18 -6.12 -12.10 10.53
N SER A 19 -6.41 -11.31 9.50
CA SER A 19 -5.59 -10.15 9.15
C SER A 19 -6.02 -8.98 10.04
N GLN A 20 -5.86 -9.15 11.35
CA GLN A 20 -6.02 -8.07 12.31
C GLN A 20 -4.64 -7.62 12.76
N PRO A 21 -4.17 -6.41 12.37
CA PRO A 21 -2.97 -5.84 12.94
C PRO A 21 -3.26 -5.51 14.42
N SER A 22 -2.77 -6.32 15.34
CA SER A 22 -2.87 -6.05 16.77
C SER A 22 -1.99 -4.85 17.16
N VAL A 23 -2.46 -4.05 18.10
CA VAL A 23 -1.80 -2.83 18.61
C VAL A 23 -0.36 -3.07 19.09
N ASP A 24 -0.07 -4.28 19.58
CA ASP A 24 1.25 -4.70 20.06
C ASP A 24 2.32 -4.69 18.96
N THR A 25 1.91 -4.69 17.69
CA THR A 25 2.83 -4.68 16.54
C THR A 25 3.40 -3.28 16.25
N CYS A 26 2.72 -2.20 16.66
CA CYS A 26 3.20 -0.85 16.37
C CYS A 26 4.40 -0.43 17.21
N ALA A 27 4.49 -0.89 18.46
CA ALA A 27 5.62 -0.59 19.34
C ALA A 27 6.97 -1.07 18.77
N LYS A 28 6.97 -2.11 17.93
CA LYS A 28 8.15 -2.65 17.25
C LYS A 28 8.34 -2.13 15.82
N ALA A 29 7.43 -1.27 15.33
CA ALA A 29 7.53 -0.73 13.98
C ALA A 29 8.69 0.27 13.89
N ARG A 30 9.25 0.42 12.68
CA ARG A 30 10.26 1.45 12.38
C ARG A 30 9.77 2.87 12.67
N ASP A 31 8.45 3.08 12.57
CA ASP A 31 7.77 4.33 12.88
C ASP A 31 6.47 4.01 13.65
N PRO A 32 6.55 3.93 15.00
CA PRO A 32 5.41 3.57 15.85
C PRO A 32 4.24 4.55 15.72
N VAL A 33 4.53 5.86 15.70
CA VAL A 33 3.51 6.93 15.61
C VAL A 33 2.70 6.79 14.32
N ARG A 34 3.40 6.58 13.20
CA ARG A 34 2.70 6.39 11.91
C ARG A 34 1.96 5.06 11.83
N CYS A 35 2.48 4.02 12.49
CA CYS A 35 1.77 2.74 12.60
C CYS A 35 0.44 2.92 13.33
N GLU A 36 0.45 3.59 14.48
CA GLU A 36 -0.74 3.90 15.27
C GLU A 36 -1.74 4.75 14.48
N ALA A 37 -1.27 5.81 13.81
CA ALA A 37 -2.11 6.64 12.95
C ALA A 37 -2.76 5.82 11.82
N ARG A 38 -2.03 4.87 11.24
CA ARG A 38 -2.58 3.94 10.23
C ARG A 38 -3.61 2.99 10.83
N GLN A 39 -3.40 2.46 12.03
CA GLN A 39 -4.40 1.63 12.70
C GLN A 39 -5.67 2.43 13.01
N ALA A 40 -5.54 3.65 13.51
CA ALA A 40 -6.66 4.55 13.74
C ALA A 40 -7.42 4.85 12.44
N ALA A 41 -6.71 5.16 11.35
CA ALA A 41 -7.33 5.35 10.04
C ALA A 41 -8.08 4.10 9.53
N LEU A 42 -7.52 2.90 9.75
CA LEU A 42 -8.21 1.65 9.38
C LEU A 42 -9.51 1.44 10.15
N LYS A 43 -9.56 1.81 11.43
CA LYS A 43 -10.77 1.78 12.26
C LYS A 43 -11.78 2.84 11.79
N ASN A 44 -11.33 4.07 11.58
CA ASN A 44 -12.19 5.19 11.15
C ASN A 44 -12.77 4.99 9.73
N CYS A 45 -12.05 4.28 8.87
CA CYS A 45 -12.46 3.98 7.50
C CYS A 45 -13.03 2.55 7.35
N ALA A 46 -13.42 1.88 8.45
CA ALA A 46 -13.82 0.46 8.44
C ALA A 46 -15.06 0.20 7.56
N ASP A 47 -16.04 1.11 7.59
CA ASP A 47 -17.31 0.97 6.87
C ASP A 47 -17.18 1.26 5.37
N LYS A 48 -16.08 1.89 4.95
CA LYS A 48 -15.84 2.25 3.54
C LYS A 48 -15.25 1.06 2.79
N ARG A 49 -15.53 0.99 1.48
CA ARG A 49 -15.01 -0.06 0.58
C ARG A 49 -14.40 0.53 -0.68
N GLY A 50 -13.60 -0.27 -1.39
CA GLY A 50 -13.03 0.10 -2.69
C GLY A 50 -12.27 1.43 -2.68
N LYS A 51 -12.58 2.30 -3.67
CA LYS A 51 -11.95 3.62 -3.83
C LYS A 51 -12.25 4.57 -2.67
N GLU A 52 -13.45 4.52 -2.10
CA GLU A 52 -13.83 5.37 -0.96
C GLU A 52 -12.99 5.07 0.27
N LYS A 53 -12.70 3.78 0.52
CA LYS A 53 -11.78 3.38 1.59
C LYS A 53 -10.39 3.94 1.35
N GLN A 54 -9.88 3.87 0.12
CA GLN A 54 -8.56 4.38 -0.23
C GLN A 54 -8.47 5.89 0.00
N VAL A 55 -9.47 6.65 -0.46
CA VAL A 55 -9.53 8.11 -0.25
C VAL A 55 -9.58 8.45 1.24
N CYS A 56 -10.38 7.73 2.02
CA CYS A 56 -10.46 7.94 3.47
C CYS A 56 -9.13 7.66 4.17
N LEU A 57 -8.46 6.56 3.83
CA LEU A 57 -7.16 6.23 4.41
C LEU A 57 -6.10 7.26 4.06
N GLU A 58 -6.06 7.71 2.80
CA GLU A 58 -5.09 8.72 2.35
C GLU A 58 -5.31 10.06 3.05
N ALA A 59 -6.55 10.43 3.35
CA ALA A 59 -6.87 11.65 4.09
C ALA A 59 -6.58 11.54 5.60
N SER A 60 -6.61 10.32 6.15
CA SER A 60 -6.49 10.09 7.60
C SER A 60 -5.06 9.81 8.07
N ILE A 61 -4.18 9.35 7.17
CA ILE A 61 -2.80 8.97 7.52
C ILE A 61 -1.88 10.19 7.32
N PRO A 62 -1.14 10.61 8.35
CA PRO A 62 -0.23 11.75 8.23
C PRO A 62 0.93 11.45 7.25
N PRO A 63 1.48 12.50 6.62
CA PRO A 63 2.70 12.38 5.83
C PRO A 63 3.86 11.88 6.69
N VAL A 64 4.87 11.29 6.03
CA VAL A 64 6.06 10.77 6.73
C VAL A 64 6.90 11.97 7.21
N ASP A 65 7.47 11.89 8.40
CA ASP A 65 8.49 12.85 8.80
C ASP A 65 9.85 12.43 8.23
N CYS A 66 10.26 13.07 7.14
CA CYS A 66 11.51 12.72 6.45
C CYS A 66 12.76 13.06 7.25
N SER A 67 12.68 13.98 8.22
CA SER A 67 13.83 14.38 9.06
C SER A 67 14.34 13.23 9.93
N ARG A 68 13.46 12.28 10.25
CA ARG A 68 13.76 11.10 11.09
C ARG A 68 14.18 9.87 10.30
N THR A 69 14.34 10.01 8.98
CA THR A 69 14.73 8.91 8.10
C THR A 69 16.23 8.90 7.85
N GLN A 70 16.79 7.73 7.56
CA GLN A 70 18.22 7.57 7.25
C GLN A 70 18.64 8.31 5.96
N ASN A 71 17.69 8.60 5.07
CA ASN A 71 17.93 9.36 3.86
C ASN A 71 16.77 10.35 3.62
N PRO A 72 16.85 11.56 4.23
CA PRO A 72 15.80 12.57 4.14
C PRO A 72 15.53 12.99 2.69
N GLN A 73 16.57 13.17 1.86
CA GLN A 73 16.44 13.59 0.47
C GLN A 73 15.63 12.59 -0.37
N SER A 74 15.88 11.28 -0.20
CA SER A 74 15.11 10.24 -0.87
C SER A 74 13.66 10.19 -0.38
N CYS A 75 13.45 10.37 0.93
CA CYS A 75 12.12 10.44 1.52
C CYS A 75 11.31 11.61 0.97
N GLU A 76 11.89 12.82 0.92
CA GLU A 76 11.23 14.02 0.40
C GLU A 76 10.88 13.87 -1.08
N ALA A 77 11.81 13.34 -1.88
CA ALA A 77 11.54 13.07 -3.29
C ALA A 77 10.40 12.05 -3.47
N ALA A 78 10.35 11.02 -2.64
CA ALA A 78 9.25 10.06 -2.65
C ALA A 78 7.91 10.68 -2.23
N GLN A 79 7.91 11.62 -1.26
CA GLN A 79 6.70 12.35 -0.88
C GLN A 79 6.23 13.28 -2.00
N LYS A 80 7.14 14.00 -2.64
CA LYS A 80 6.82 14.85 -3.80
C LYS A 80 6.21 14.03 -4.93
N ALA A 81 6.80 12.89 -5.27
CA ALA A 81 6.28 11.97 -6.28
C ALA A 81 4.86 11.47 -5.93
N ARG A 82 4.59 11.16 -4.66
CA ARG A 82 3.23 10.78 -4.21
C ARG A 82 2.23 11.91 -4.39
N GLY A 83 2.62 13.15 -4.12
CA GLY A 83 1.80 14.33 -4.36
C GLY A 83 1.44 14.52 -5.84
N ILE A 84 2.42 14.37 -6.73
CA ILE A 84 2.22 14.46 -8.19
C ILE A 84 1.34 13.33 -8.71
N CYS A 85 1.57 12.11 -8.22
CA CYS A 85 0.83 10.91 -8.64
C CYS A 85 -0.49 10.70 -7.90
N LYS A 86 -0.97 11.68 -7.14
CA LYS A 86 -2.21 11.59 -6.37
C LYS A 86 -3.40 11.29 -7.29
N GLY A 87 -4.29 10.40 -6.85
CA GLY A 87 -5.46 9.97 -7.62
C GLY A 87 -5.21 8.83 -8.62
N LYS A 88 -3.96 8.52 -8.96
CA LYS A 88 -3.61 7.34 -9.75
C LYS A 88 -3.68 6.08 -8.89
N THR A 89 -4.02 4.94 -9.50
CA THR A 89 -4.08 3.65 -8.79
C THR A 89 -3.43 2.52 -9.60
N GLY A 90 -3.15 1.39 -8.94
CA GLY A 90 -2.69 0.17 -9.62
C GLY A 90 -1.38 0.36 -10.41
N LYS A 91 -1.39 -0.04 -11.69
CA LYS A 91 -0.21 0.06 -12.59
C LYS A 91 0.14 1.52 -12.91
N GLU A 92 -0.87 2.37 -13.09
CA GLU A 92 -0.67 3.78 -13.44
C GLU A 92 0.09 4.53 -12.34
N LEU A 93 -0.28 4.28 -11.07
CA LEU A 93 0.44 4.82 -9.92
C LEU A 93 1.91 4.36 -9.90
N LYS A 94 2.17 3.08 -10.18
CA LYS A 94 3.53 2.52 -10.21
C LYS A 94 4.38 3.14 -11.31
N THR A 95 3.81 3.38 -12.49
CA THR A 95 4.50 4.06 -13.59
C THR A 95 4.81 5.50 -13.21
N CYS A 96 3.81 6.26 -12.76
CA CYS A 96 4.00 7.65 -12.35
C CYS A 96 5.07 7.79 -11.26
N LEU A 97 5.00 7.00 -10.18
CA LEU A 97 6.00 7.06 -9.11
C LEU A 97 7.42 6.72 -9.59
N ARG A 98 7.55 5.86 -10.61
CA ARG A 98 8.85 5.48 -11.18
C ARG A 98 9.43 6.61 -12.05
N ASP A 99 8.58 7.37 -12.71
CA ASP A 99 8.98 8.48 -13.57
C ASP A 99 9.31 9.72 -12.73
N GLU A 100 8.62 9.92 -11.61
CA GLU A 100 8.84 11.03 -10.68
C GLU A 100 9.98 10.79 -9.66
N GLN A 101 10.44 9.54 -9.48
CA GLN A 101 11.56 9.25 -8.58
C GLN A 101 12.88 9.74 -9.16
N PRO A 102 13.78 10.32 -8.32
CA PRO A 102 15.10 10.73 -8.76
C PRO A 102 15.91 9.48 -9.15
N ARG A 103 15.99 9.21 -10.45
CA ARG A 103 16.85 8.16 -10.99
C ARG A 103 18.30 8.55 -10.68
N THR A 104 19.03 7.73 -9.92
CA THR A 104 20.49 7.83 -9.94
C THR A 104 20.92 7.70 -11.40
N LYS A 105 21.69 8.67 -11.91
CA LYS A 105 22.11 8.72 -13.31
C LYS A 105 23.02 7.53 -13.62
N LYS A 106 22.45 6.36 -13.90
CA LYS A 106 23.11 5.24 -14.57
C LYS A 106 22.06 4.51 -15.40
N LYS A 107 22.00 4.87 -16.69
CA LYS A 107 21.23 4.27 -17.79
C LYS A 107 19.70 4.49 -17.78
N SER A 108 19.30 5.70 -18.20
CA SER A 108 18.03 5.92 -18.93
C SER A 108 18.35 6.49 -20.33
N SER A 109 19.29 5.86 -21.03
CA SER A 109 19.25 5.85 -22.49
C SER A 109 18.42 4.62 -22.85
N LYS A 110 17.45 4.76 -23.77
CA LYS A 110 16.61 3.68 -24.34
C LYS A 110 15.24 3.44 -23.69
N HIS A 111 14.41 4.48 -23.55
CA HIS A 111 12.97 4.35 -23.85
C HIS A 111 12.29 5.73 -24.07
N ARG A 112 12.69 6.43 -25.13
CA ARG A 112 11.86 7.49 -25.73
C ARG A 112 12.07 7.52 -27.23
N THR A 113 11.75 6.41 -27.86
CA THR A 113 11.54 6.33 -29.31
C THR A 113 10.48 5.26 -29.48
N THR A 114 9.26 5.71 -29.75
CA THR A 114 8.40 5.29 -30.87
C THR A 114 7.01 5.88 -30.60
N GLN A 115 6.77 7.09 -31.11
CA GLN A 115 5.43 7.62 -31.37
C GLN A 115 5.56 8.69 -32.46
N ALA A 116 5.49 8.24 -33.70
CA ALA A 116 5.12 9.00 -34.88
C ALA A 116 4.70 7.94 -35.92
N SER A 117 3.40 7.81 -36.12
CA SER A 117 2.80 7.16 -37.29
C SER A 117 2.38 8.24 -38.26
#